data_AF-A0A965SQC2-F1
#
_entry.id   AF-A0A965SQC2-F1
#
_cell.length_a   1.000
_cell.length_b   1.000
_cell.length_c   1.000
_cell.angle_alpha   90.00
_cell.angle_beta   90.00
_cell.angle_gamma   90.00
#
_symmetry.space_group_name_H-M   'P 1'
#
loop_
_entity.id
_entity.type
_entity.pdbx_description
1 polymer ?
#
loop_
_entity_poly.entity_id
_entity_poly.type
_entity_poly.pdbx_seq_one_letter_code
_entity_poly.pdbx_strand_id
1 'polypeptide(L)'
;MTRTIQARTIQARTIQIDVVSDVACPWCAVGFGALTQAMQEIGDQAKFEVHFQPFELNPNLPVGGQDAMEHLTEKYGIDQAQMAKNQAQIRLRAKEVGFDFHPEGRKRIYNTFHAHRLLHWAALENGLEAQSRLKKELLISYFCLRDNMDLQTTLIAAVSRAGLNSDRAIEVLNQNAFDSEVRDMQQHYLDLGIHSVPSFILDGKYLMAGAQPTESFVSAFNQLLTKQD
;
A
#
# COMPACT_ATOMS: atom_id res chain seq x y z
N MET A 1 -17.55 -53.17 -12.76
CA MET A 1 -17.93 -51.97 -11.98
C MET A 1 -16.66 -51.20 -11.64
N THR A 2 -16.23 -50.33 -12.54
CA THR A 2 -14.99 -49.56 -12.37
C THR A 2 -15.34 -48.26 -11.67
N ARG A 3 -14.95 -48.10 -10.41
CA ARG A 3 -15.12 -46.84 -9.66
C ARG A 3 -14.10 -45.82 -10.17
N THR A 4 -14.57 -44.84 -10.92
CA THR A 4 -13.82 -43.63 -11.24
C THR A 4 -13.61 -42.85 -9.94
N ILE A 5 -12.35 -42.71 -9.51
CA ILE A 5 -11.98 -41.81 -8.42
C ILE A 5 -12.10 -40.39 -8.98
N GLN A 6 -13.15 -39.66 -8.60
CA GLN A 6 -13.20 -38.21 -8.82
C GLN A 6 -12.05 -37.58 -8.03
N ALA A 7 -11.09 -36.98 -8.74
CA ALA A 7 -10.11 -36.10 -8.14
C ALA A 7 -10.88 -34.97 -7.44
N ARG A 8 -10.82 -34.93 -6.11
CA ARG A 8 -11.27 -33.77 -5.35
C ARG A 8 -10.37 -32.60 -5.75
N THR A 9 -10.92 -31.63 -6.47
CA THR A 9 -10.30 -30.33 -6.64
C THR A 9 -10.21 -29.70 -5.25
N ILE A 10 -9.03 -29.70 -4.64
CA ILE A 10 -8.79 -28.96 -3.40
C ILE A 10 -8.90 -27.49 -3.79
N GLN A 11 -9.97 -26.81 -3.36
CA GLN A 11 -10.05 -25.36 -3.53
C GLN A 11 -8.94 -24.72 -2.71
N ALA A 12 -8.10 -23.93 -3.37
CA ALA A 12 -7.06 -23.13 -2.71
C ALA A 12 -7.72 -22.22 -1.66
N ARG A 13 -7.17 -22.21 -0.44
CA ARG A 13 -7.62 -21.33 0.65
C ARG A 13 -7.51 -19.87 0.20
N THR A 14 -8.51 -19.07 0.48
CA THR A 14 -8.40 -17.61 0.30
C THR A 14 -7.89 -16.99 1.60
N ILE A 15 -6.81 -16.22 1.51
CA ILE A 15 -6.22 -15.46 2.62
C ILE A 15 -6.58 -14.00 2.39
N GLN A 16 -7.31 -13.43 3.35
CA GLN A 16 -7.70 -12.02 3.35
C GLN A 16 -6.59 -11.19 3.99
N ILE A 17 -6.22 -10.08 3.36
CA ILE A 17 -5.14 -9.22 3.83
C ILE A 17 -5.59 -7.77 3.77
N ASP A 18 -5.95 -7.19 4.92
CA ASP A 18 -6.08 -5.75 5.03
C ASP A 18 -4.69 -5.13 5.21
N VAL A 19 -4.36 -4.16 4.36
CA VAL A 19 -3.08 -3.43 4.38
C VAL A 19 -3.33 -1.97 4.70
N VAL A 20 -3.24 -1.62 5.98
CA VAL A 20 -3.33 -0.23 6.44
C VAL A 20 -2.05 0.49 6.04
N SER A 21 -2.15 1.46 5.13
CA SER A 21 -0.99 1.97 4.42
C SER A 21 -1.20 3.37 3.87
N ASP A 22 -0.19 4.23 4.02
CA ASP A 22 -0.11 5.55 3.36
C ASP A 22 0.75 5.48 2.08
N VAL A 23 0.40 6.25 1.05
CA VAL A 23 1.24 6.43 -0.16
C VAL A 23 2.46 7.32 0.12
N ALA A 24 2.42 8.16 1.15
CA ALA A 24 3.57 8.95 1.59
C ALA A 24 4.55 8.17 2.50
N CYS A 25 4.29 6.88 2.78
CA CYS A 25 5.17 6.06 3.61
C CYS A 25 6.12 5.21 2.74
N PRO A 26 7.45 5.43 2.81
CA PRO A 26 8.40 4.62 2.02
C PRO A 26 8.40 3.15 2.45
N TRP A 27 8.20 2.88 3.74
CA TRP A 27 8.09 1.51 4.26
C TRP A 27 6.84 0.79 3.78
N CYS A 28 5.78 1.51 3.39
CA CYS A 28 4.61 0.89 2.74
C CYS A 28 4.96 0.33 1.36
N ALA A 29 5.84 0.97 0.60
CA ALA A 29 6.33 0.40 -0.65
C ALA A 29 7.18 -0.85 -0.39
N VAL A 30 8.08 -0.79 0.59
CA VAL A 30 8.92 -1.95 0.95
C VAL A 30 8.04 -3.13 1.39
N GLY A 31 7.10 -2.89 2.30
CA GLY A 31 6.19 -3.93 2.79
C GLY A 31 5.29 -4.49 1.70
N PHE A 32 4.77 -3.65 0.80
CA PHE A 32 3.95 -4.12 -0.32
C PHE A 32 4.77 -4.95 -1.32
N GLY A 33 6.01 -4.56 -1.63
CA GLY A 33 6.90 -5.35 -2.46
C GLY A 33 7.21 -6.72 -1.85
N ALA A 34 7.54 -6.75 -0.55
CA ALA A 34 7.79 -8.00 0.18
C ALA A 34 6.55 -8.91 0.21
N LEU A 35 5.37 -8.34 0.48
CA LEU A 35 4.09 -9.05 0.41
C LEU A 35 3.87 -9.65 -0.98
N THR A 36 4.13 -8.87 -2.04
CA THR A 36 3.97 -9.32 -3.44
C THR A 36 4.89 -10.49 -3.76
N GLN A 37 6.16 -10.43 -3.36
CA GLN A 37 7.10 -11.54 -3.54
C GLN A 37 6.65 -12.79 -2.77
N ALA A 38 6.18 -12.63 -1.53
CA ALA A 38 5.73 -13.75 -0.71
C ALA A 38 4.49 -14.43 -1.31
N MET A 39 3.52 -13.65 -1.84
CA MET A 39 2.37 -14.21 -2.54
C MET A 39 2.78 -14.98 -3.80
N GLN A 40 3.78 -14.49 -4.53
CA GLN A 40 4.34 -15.20 -5.70
C GLN A 40 5.03 -16.52 -5.30
N GLU A 41 5.73 -16.54 -4.16
CA GLU A 41 6.39 -17.75 -3.64
C GLU A 41 5.38 -18.81 -3.17
N ILE A 42 4.29 -18.38 -2.52
CA ILE A 42 3.20 -19.31 -2.14
C ILE A 42 2.51 -19.87 -3.38
N GLY A 43 2.35 -19.07 -4.44
CA GLY A 43 1.77 -19.50 -5.70
C GLY A 43 0.30 -19.90 -5.58
N ASP A 44 -0.08 -20.99 -6.23
CA ASP A 44 -1.47 -21.48 -6.32
C ASP A 44 -1.97 -22.21 -5.06
N GLN A 45 -1.12 -22.37 -4.05
CA GLN A 45 -1.50 -22.94 -2.76
C GLN A 45 -2.54 -22.09 -2.02
N ALA A 46 -2.57 -20.77 -2.29
CA ALA A 46 -3.54 -19.84 -1.75
C ALA A 46 -4.04 -18.87 -2.83
N LYS A 47 -5.25 -18.37 -2.63
CA LYS A 47 -5.71 -17.14 -3.26
C LYS A 47 -5.52 -15.99 -2.27
N PHE A 48 -5.11 -14.82 -2.75
CA PHE A 48 -4.90 -13.67 -1.90
C PHE A 48 -5.87 -12.55 -2.28
N GLU A 49 -6.57 -12.02 -1.29
CA GLU A 49 -7.41 -10.85 -1.43
C GLU A 49 -6.78 -9.73 -0.61
N VAL A 50 -6.06 -8.84 -1.31
CA VAL A 50 -5.31 -7.73 -0.68
C VAL A 50 -6.14 -6.46 -0.79
N HIS A 51 -6.59 -5.95 0.35
CA HIS A 51 -7.38 -4.74 0.44
C HIS A 51 -6.56 -3.63 1.11
N PHE A 52 -6.25 -2.58 0.38
CA PHE A 52 -5.56 -1.41 0.92
C PHE A 52 -6.53 -0.52 1.67
N GLN A 53 -6.15 -0.22 2.90
CA GLN A 53 -6.94 0.56 3.85
C GLN A 53 -6.26 1.90 4.13
N PRO A 54 -7.03 3.00 4.20
CA PRO A 54 -6.46 4.34 4.22
C PRO A 54 -5.83 4.65 5.58
N PHE A 55 -4.66 5.29 5.52
CA PHE A 55 -4.00 5.93 6.66
C PHE A 55 -3.24 7.14 6.15
N GLU A 56 -3.35 8.27 6.84
CA GLU A 56 -2.57 9.47 6.53
C GLU A 56 -1.55 9.72 7.63
N LEU A 57 -0.27 9.68 7.27
CA LEU A 57 0.81 10.07 8.18
C LEU A 57 0.77 11.57 8.48
N ASN A 58 0.24 12.37 7.55
CA ASN A 58 0.28 13.82 7.60
C ASN A 58 -1.04 14.43 7.08
N PRO A 59 -2.19 14.17 7.73
CA PRO A 59 -3.52 14.56 7.22
C PRO A 59 -3.73 16.08 7.17
N ASN A 60 -2.96 16.83 7.96
CA ASN A 60 -3.09 18.29 8.09
C ASN A 60 -2.12 19.08 7.19
N LEU A 61 -1.38 18.42 6.29
CA LEU A 61 -0.51 19.15 5.36
C LEU A 61 -1.34 19.99 4.38
N PRO A 62 -0.95 21.25 4.12
CA PRO A 62 -1.64 22.09 3.16
C PRO A 62 -1.34 21.67 1.71
N VAL A 63 -2.10 22.25 0.78
CA VAL A 63 -1.77 22.25 -0.66
C VAL A 63 -0.33 22.71 -0.86
N GLY A 64 0.39 22.01 -1.74
CA GLY A 64 1.82 22.16 -1.95
C GLY A 64 2.69 21.42 -0.93
N GLY A 65 2.13 20.88 0.16
CA GLY A 65 2.86 20.09 1.15
C GLY A 65 3.94 20.87 1.90
N GLN A 66 4.94 20.16 2.43
CA GLN A 66 6.11 20.71 3.14
C GLN A 66 7.41 20.21 2.51
N ASP A 67 8.51 20.95 2.68
CA ASP A 67 9.84 20.44 2.30
C ASP A 67 10.16 19.14 3.06
N ALA A 68 10.72 18.16 2.36
CA ALA A 68 10.96 16.85 2.96
C ALA A 68 12.06 16.86 4.02
N MET A 69 13.11 17.68 3.88
CA MET A 69 14.18 17.79 4.87
C MET A 69 13.67 18.48 6.12
N GLU A 70 12.97 19.61 5.95
CA GLU A 70 12.35 20.36 7.04
C GLU A 70 11.43 19.45 7.85
N HIS A 71 10.45 18.82 7.19
CA HIS A 71 9.46 17.98 7.85
C HIS A 71 10.09 16.78 8.59
N LEU A 72 11.08 16.11 7.98
CA LEU A 72 11.72 14.96 8.61
C LEU A 72 12.60 15.36 9.80
N THR A 73 13.23 16.54 9.73
CA THR A 73 13.97 17.12 10.85
C THR A 73 13.04 17.45 12.02
N GLU A 74 11.93 18.13 11.75
CA GLU A 74 10.92 18.46 12.76
C GLU A 74 10.32 17.21 13.41
N LYS A 75 10.01 16.19 12.59
CA LYS A 75 9.33 14.98 13.06
C LYS A 75 10.23 14.04 13.84
N TYR A 76 11.50 13.88 13.43
CA TYR A 76 12.39 12.87 13.97
C TYR A 76 13.62 13.42 14.70
N GLY A 77 13.85 14.74 14.67
CA GLY A 77 15.02 15.36 15.27
C GLY A 77 16.35 14.89 14.66
N ILE A 78 16.33 14.48 13.39
CA ILE A 78 17.52 13.94 12.69
C ILE A 78 18.20 15.02 11.86
N ASP A 79 19.53 14.96 11.79
CA ASP A 79 20.31 15.84 10.91
C ASP A 79 20.34 15.32 9.46
N GLN A 80 20.94 16.12 8.57
CA GLN A 80 21.05 15.79 7.14
C GLN A 80 21.84 14.50 6.88
N ALA A 81 22.88 14.21 7.67
CA ALA A 81 23.72 13.03 7.49
C ALA A 81 22.98 11.74 7.88
N GLN A 82 22.28 11.77 9.01
CA GLN A 82 21.44 10.68 9.48
C GLN A 82 20.26 10.46 8.53
N MET A 83 19.65 11.53 8.02
CA MET A 83 18.61 11.42 7.01
C MET A 83 19.13 10.78 5.71
N ALA A 84 20.29 11.20 5.20
CA ALA A 84 20.89 10.62 4.01
C ALA A 84 21.20 9.12 4.19
N LYS A 85 21.70 8.73 5.36
CA LYS A 85 21.94 7.32 5.73
C LYS A 85 20.63 6.53 5.76
N ASN A 86 19.59 7.03 6.42
CA ASN A 86 18.29 6.38 6.51
C ASN A 86 17.66 6.21 5.12
N GLN A 87 17.69 7.26 4.30
CA GLN A 87 17.18 7.20 2.93
C GLN A 87 17.95 6.19 2.09
N ALA A 88 19.29 6.12 2.20
CA ALA A 88 20.10 5.14 1.49
C ALA A 88 19.71 3.69 1.88
N GLN A 89 19.53 3.42 3.16
CA GLN A 89 19.08 2.11 3.65
C GLN A 89 17.69 1.75 3.13
N ILE A 90 16.74 2.68 3.19
CA ILE A 90 15.39 2.49 2.66
C ILE A 90 15.43 2.19 1.16
N ARG A 91 16.24 2.91 0.37
CA ARG A 91 16.37 2.68 -1.07
C ARG A 91 16.91 1.28 -1.39
N LEU A 92 17.89 0.79 -0.63
CA LEU A 92 18.41 -0.58 -0.81
C LEU A 92 17.29 -1.61 -0.58
N ARG A 93 16.54 -1.47 0.51
CA ARG A 93 15.43 -2.37 0.85
C ARG A 93 14.28 -2.28 -0.16
N ALA A 94 13.96 -1.08 -0.64
CA ALA A 94 12.95 -0.87 -1.68
C ALA A 94 13.36 -1.55 -2.99
N LYS A 95 14.65 -1.46 -3.37
CA LYS A 95 15.18 -2.07 -4.59
C LYS A 95 15.10 -3.59 -4.57
N GLU A 96 15.40 -4.21 -3.43
CA GLU A 96 15.27 -5.67 -3.23
C GLU A 96 13.85 -6.19 -3.50
N VAL A 97 12.84 -5.33 -3.30
CA VAL A 97 11.42 -5.68 -3.46
C VAL A 97 10.75 -5.01 -4.66
N GLY A 98 11.55 -4.54 -5.64
CA GLY A 98 11.06 -4.08 -6.94
C GLY A 98 10.68 -2.61 -7.05
N PHE A 99 11.10 -1.77 -6.08
CA PHE A 99 10.93 -0.32 -6.14
C PHE A 99 12.28 0.39 -6.27
N ASP A 100 12.56 0.94 -7.44
CA ASP A 100 13.77 1.74 -7.68
C ASP A 100 13.52 3.20 -7.30
N PHE A 101 13.64 3.49 -6.00
CA PHE A 101 13.45 4.82 -5.47
C PHE A 101 14.47 5.81 -6.04
N HIS A 102 13.99 7.01 -6.37
CA HIS A 102 14.82 8.06 -6.94
C HIS A 102 16.04 8.33 -6.06
N PRO A 103 17.27 8.41 -6.62
CA PRO A 103 18.50 8.53 -5.84
C PRO A 103 18.54 9.79 -4.97
N GLU A 104 17.94 10.88 -5.44
CA GLU A 104 17.79 12.14 -4.67
C GLU A 104 16.63 12.14 -3.66
N GLY A 105 15.87 11.05 -3.56
CA GLY A 105 14.67 10.97 -2.73
C GLY A 105 13.57 11.96 -3.16
N ARG A 106 12.51 12.07 -2.35
CA ARG A 106 11.42 13.06 -2.56
C ARG A 106 11.86 14.47 -2.17
N LYS A 107 11.39 15.49 -2.90
CA LYS A 107 11.60 16.91 -2.53
C LYS A 107 10.69 17.35 -1.39
N ARG A 108 9.45 16.87 -1.42
CA ARG A 108 8.38 17.35 -0.55
C ARG A 108 7.55 16.20 -0.01
N ILE A 109 6.85 16.48 1.08
CA ILE A 109 5.84 15.60 1.67
C ILE A 109 4.49 16.25 1.42
N TYR A 110 3.56 15.48 0.85
CA TYR A 110 2.25 15.97 0.40
C TYR A 110 1.15 15.35 1.26
N ASN A 111 0.00 16.02 1.31
CA ASN A 111 -1.24 15.39 1.72
C ASN A 111 -1.58 14.25 0.74
N THR A 112 -2.16 13.15 1.24
CA THR A 112 -2.42 11.94 0.45
C THR A 112 -3.90 11.55 0.41
N PHE A 113 -4.79 12.40 0.93
CA PHE A 113 -6.21 12.09 1.00
C PHE A 113 -6.83 11.79 -0.37
N HIS A 114 -6.52 12.57 -1.40
CA HIS A 114 -7.00 12.32 -2.76
C HIS A 114 -6.50 10.99 -3.33
N ALA A 115 -5.27 10.58 -2.99
CA ALA A 115 -4.77 9.26 -3.38
C ALA A 115 -5.56 8.13 -2.70
N HIS A 116 -5.93 8.31 -1.42
CA HIS A 116 -6.79 7.36 -0.69
C HIS A 116 -8.21 7.28 -1.24
N ARG A 117 -8.79 8.41 -1.65
CA ARG A 117 -10.10 8.43 -2.32
C ARG A 117 -10.09 7.66 -3.63
N LEU A 118 -9.03 7.80 -4.43
CA LEU A 118 -8.86 7.01 -5.65
C LEU A 118 -8.65 5.53 -5.36
N LEU A 119 -7.93 5.17 -4.30
CA LEU A 119 -7.78 3.77 -3.88
C LEU A 119 -9.10 3.16 -3.40
N HIS A 120 -9.91 3.89 -2.65
CA HIS A 120 -11.23 3.45 -2.22
C HIS A 120 -12.15 3.24 -3.43
N TRP A 121 -12.19 4.23 -4.34
CA TRP A 121 -12.92 4.14 -5.60
C TRP A 121 -12.52 2.90 -6.42
N ALA A 122 -11.21 2.68 -6.61
CA ALA A 122 -10.72 1.55 -7.40
C ALA A 122 -11.12 0.20 -6.80
N ALA A 123 -11.12 0.06 -5.47
CA ALA A 123 -11.61 -1.17 -4.83
C ALA A 123 -13.11 -1.36 -5.05
N LEU A 124 -13.90 -0.32 -4.83
CA LEU A 124 -15.35 -0.37 -4.90
C LEU A 124 -15.88 -0.63 -6.31
N GLU A 125 -15.35 0.09 -7.30
CA GLU A 125 -15.87 0.06 -8.68
C GLU A 125 -15.09 -0.90 -9.60
N ASN A 126 -13.87 -1.29 -9.25
CA ASN A 126 -13.01 -2.10 -10.13
C ASN A 126 -12.38 -3.34 -9.46
N GLY A 127 -12.56 -3.53 -8.16
CA GLY A 127 -12.07 -4.68 -7.40
C GLY A 127 -10.66 -4.51 -6.80
N LEU A 128 -10.31 -5.42 -5.90
CA LEU A 128 -9.08 -5.35 -5.09
C LEU A 128 -7.78 -5.45 -5.92
N GLU A 129 -7.81 -6.19 -7.03
CA GLU A 129 -6.65 -6.26 -7.92
C GLU A 129 -6.37 -4.92 -8.61
N ALA A 130 -7.43 -4.22 -9.04
CA ALA A 130 -7.34 -2.87 -9.60
C ALA A 130 -6.80 -1.87 -8.57
N GLN A 131 -7.31 -1.93 -7.34
CA GLN A 131 -6.77 -1.13 -6.24
C GLN A 131 -5.29 -1.40 -6.00
N SER A 132 -4.86 -2.67 -6.03
CA SER A 132 -3.46 -3.06 -5.84
C SER A 132 -2.54 -2.51 -6.92
N ARG A 133 -2.97 -2.54 -8.20
CA ARG A 133 -2.23 -1.90 -9.30
C ARG A 133 -2.12 -0.39 -9.10
N LEU A 134 -3.22 0.27 -8.74
CA LEU A 134 -3.22 1.71 -8.47
C LEU A 134 -2.31 2.08 -7.29
N LYS A 135 -2.35 1.32 -6.19
CA LYS A 135 -1.47 1.52 -5.04
C LYS A 135 0.00 1.48 -5.46
N LYS A 136 0.37 0.51 -6.29
CA LYS A 136 1.72 0.39 -6.84
C LYS A 136 2.12 1.64 -7.63
N GLU A 137 1.25 2.08 -8.54
CA GLU A 137 1.51 3.26 -9.39
C GLU A 137 1.61 4.57 -8.60
N LEU A 138 0.81 4.73 -7.54
CA LEU A 138 0.89 5.88 -6.65
C LEU A 138 2.21 5.88 -5.86
N LEU A 139 2.66 4.72 -5.37
CA LEU A 139 3.97 4.60 -4.70
C LEU A 139 5.13 4.86 -5.68
N ILE A 140 5.02 4.39 -6.93
CA ILE A 140 5.98 4.68 -8.00
C ILE A 140 6.05 6.19 -8.29
N SER A 141 4.90 6.86 -8.48
CA SER A 141 4.87 8.31 -8.68
C SER A 141 5.52 9.06 -7.52
N TYR A 142 5.21 8.66 -6.29
CA TYR A 142 5.73 9.33 -5.10
C TYR A 142 7.26 9.17 -4.98
N PHE A 143 7.76 7.94 -5.04
CA PHE A 143 9.14 7.63 -4.62
C PHE A 143 10.12 7.36 -5.75
N CYS A 144 9.66 6.83 -6.88
CA CYS A 144 10.53 6.50 -8.02
C CYS A 144 10.58 7.67 -9.02
N LEU A 145 9.42 8.25 -9.36
CA LEU A 145 9.33 9.37 -10.30
C LEU A 145 9.50 10.73 -9.62
N ARG A 146 9.35 10.79 -8.29
CA ARG A 146 9.50 12.02 -7.49
C ARG A 146 8.47 13.09 -7.89
N ASP A 147 7.29 12.65 -8.31
CA ASP A 147 6.23 13.53 -8.81
C ASP A 147 5.67 14.43 -7.70
N ASN A 148 5.02 15.52 -8.13
CA ASN A 148 4.21 16.33 -7.23
C ASN A 148 2.82 15.70 -7.07
N MET A 149 2.58 15.06 -5.92
CA MET A 149 1.34 14.33 -5.62
C MET A 149 0.14 15.23 -5.32
N ASP A 150 0.38 16.53 -5.15
CA ASP A 150 -0.67 17.53 -4.97
C ASP A 150 -1.34 17.93 -6.30
N LEU A 151 -0.68 17.63 -7.43
CA LEU A 151 -1.24 17.89 -8.75
C LEU A 151 -2.22 16.78 -9.14
N GLN A 152 -3.44 17.18 -9.48
CA GLN A 152 -4.45 16.28 -10.05
C GLN A 152 -3.90 15.51 -11.26
N THR A 153 -3.12 16.16 -12.13
CA THR A 153 -2.53 15.53 -13.32
C THR A 153 -1.59 14.37 -12.97
N THR A 154 -0.84 14.45 -11.88
CA THR A 154 0.00 13.36 -11.37
C THR A 154 -0.86 12.16 -10.96
N LEU A 155 -1.93 12.39 -10.20
CA LEU A 155 -2.82 11.33 -9.74
C LEU A 155 -3.52 10.64 -10.91
N ILE A 156 -3.99 11.41 -11.90
CA ILE A 156 -4.60 10.86 -13.12
C ILE A 156 -3.59 10.07 -13.96
N ALA A 157 -2.33 10.52 -14.04
CA ALA A 157 -1.28 9.75 -14.70
C ALA A 157 -1.04 8.39 -14.02
N ALA A 158 -1.05 8.33 -12.68
CA ALA A 158 -0.94 7.06 -11.95
C ALA A 158 -2.16 6.15 -12.18
N VAL A 159 -3.37 6.69 -12.20
CA VAL A 159 -4.61 5.98 -12.56
C VAL A 159 -4.52 5.36 -13.95
N SER A 160 -4.06 6.15 -14.93
CA SER A 160 -3.90 5.68 -16.32
C SER A 160 -2.87 4.55 -16.42
N ARG A 161 -1.71 4.66 -15.76
CA ARG A 161 -0.70 3.58 -15.73
C ARG A 161 -1.22 2.31 -15.04
N ALA A 162 -2.14 2.43 -14.10
CA ALA A 162 -2.80 1.29 -13.44
C ALA A 162 -3.86 0.62 -14.33
N GLY A 163 -4.16 1.18 -15.51
CA GLY A 163 -5.16 0.70 -16.45
C GLY A 163 -6.59 1.05 -16.07
N LEU A 164 -6.78 2.12 -15.28
CA LEU A 164 -8.09 2.57 -14.81
C LEU A 164 -8.61 3.78 -15.59
N ASN A 165 -9.92 4.04 -15.51
CA ASN A 165 -10.58 5.11 -16.25
C ASN A 165 -10.21 6.48 -15.68
N SER A 166 -9.44 7.26 -16.45
CA SER A 166 -9.01 8.61 -16.08
C SER A 166 -10.16 9.59 -15.91
N ASP A 167 -11.20 9.54 -16.75
CA ASP A 167 -12.33 10.47 -16.67
C ASP A 167 -13.11 10.24 -15.37
N ARG A 168 -13.34 8.97 -15.00
CA ARG A 168 -13.98 8.64 -13.72
C ARG A 168 -13.13 9.07 -12.53
N ALA A 169 -11.81 8.94 -12.59
CA ALA A 169 -10.92 9.45 -11.55
C ALA A 169 -10.96 10.98 -11.44
N ILE A 170 -11.08 11.71 -12.55
CA ILE A 170 -11.27 13.17 -12.54
C ILE A 170 -12.57 13.54 -11.82
N GLU A 171 -13.67 12.82 -12.09
CA GLU A 171 -14.94 13.03 -11.39
C GLU A 171 -14.81 12.81 -9.89
N VAL A 172 -14.12 11.73 -9.47
CA VAL A 172 -13.82 11.48 -8.06
C VAL A 172 -13.09 12.68 -7.48
N LEU A 173 -11.99 13.12 -8.08
CA LEU A 173 -11.15 14.20 -7.53
C LEU A 173 -11.83 15.58 -7.51
N ASN A 174 -12.71 15.88 -8.47
CA ASN A 174 -13.41 17.17 -8.56
C ASN A 174 -14.65 17.26 -7.67
N GLN A 175 -15.19 16.12 -7.25
CA GLN A 175 -16.32 16.04 -6.34
C GLN A 175 -15.83 15.71 -4.92
N ASN A 176 -16.74 15.70 -3.96
CA ASN A 176 -16.47 15.20 -2.60
C ASN A 176 -16.76 13.69 -2.48
N ALA A 177 -16.72 12.95 -3.60
CA ALA A 177 -17.00 11.52 -3.64
C ALA A 177 -16.04 10.74 -2.74
N PHE A 178 -16.58 9.91 -1.85
CA PHE A 178 -15.84 9.07 -0.91
C PHE A 178 -15.09 9.82 0.21
N ASP A 179 -15.32 11.13 0.39
CA ASP A 179 -14.65 11.90 1.44
C ASP A 179 -14.96 11.33 2.83
N SER A 180 -16.25 11.16 3.14
CA SER A 180 -16.71 10.61 4.43
C SER A 180 -16.23 9.19 4.65
N GLU A 181 -16.37 8.34 3.65
CA GLU A 181 -16.07 6.91 3.72
C GLU A 181 -14.59 6.68 4.01
N VAL A 182 -13.69 7.42 3.34
CA VAL A 182 -12.26 7.33 3.61
C VAL A 182 -11.92 7.82 5.01
N ARG A 183 -12.56 8.90 5.50
CA ARG A 183 -12.34 9.42 6.86
C ARG A 183 -12.82 8.45 7.93
N ASP A 184 -14.00 7.86 7.72
CA ASP A 184 -14.58 6.87 8.62
C ASP A 184 -13.72 5.61 8.67
N MET A 185 -13.19 5.15 7.52
CA MET A 185 -12.25 4.02 7.46
C MET A 185 -10.93 4.34 8.17
N GLN A 186 -10.39 5.54 8.02
CA GLN A 186 -9.19 5.96 8.77
C GLN A 186 -9.44 5.92 10.28
N GLN A 187 -10.57 6.48 10.73
CA GLN A 187 -10.93 6.48 12.14
C GLN A 187 -11.13 5.05 12.66
N HIS A 188 -11.78 4.19 11.88
CA HIS A 188 -11.97 2.79 12.23
C HIS A 188 -10.64 2.07 12.54
N TYR A 189 -9.62 2.19 11.70
CA TYR A 189 -8.32 1.55 11.96
C TYR A 189 -7.55 2.21 13.12
N LEU A 190 -7.71 3.52 13.34
CA LEU A 190 -7.17 4.19 14.53
C LEU A 190 -7.82 3.65 15.80
N ASP A 191 -9.14 3.45 15.81
CA ASP A 191 -9.90 2.89 16.94
C ASP A 191 -9.53 1.43 17.22
N LEU A 192 -9.11 0.69 16.19
CA LEU A 192 -8.52 -0.66 16.32
C LEU A 192 -7.05 -0.64 16.80
N GLY A 193 -6.49 0.53 17.14
CA GLY A 193 -5.14 0.67 17.68
C GLY A 193 -4.03 0.66 16.63
N ILE A 194 -4.35 0.81 15.34
CA ILE A 194 -3.35 0.90 14.28
C ILE A 194 -2.80 2.33 14.23
N HIS A 195 -1.66 2.55 14.87
CA HIS A 195 -0.99 3.86 14.93
C HIS A 195 0.28 3.93 14.06
N SER A 196 0.60 2.88 13.32
CA SER A 196 1.75 2.85 12.43
C SER A 196 1.48 2.05 11.15
N VAL A 197 2.19 2.42 10.09
CA VAL A 197 2.05 1.82 8.75
C VAL A 197 3.41 1.46 8.15
N PRO A 198 3.49 0.39 7.33
CA PRO A 198 2.38 -0.49 6.97
C PRO A 198 1.98 -1.42 8.12
N SER A 199 0.70 -1.75 8.21
CA SER A 199 0.17 -2.79 9.09
C SER A 199 -0.62 -3.79 8.23
N PHE A 200 -0.32 -5.08 8.36
CA PHE A 200 -0.95 -6.15 7.61
C PHE A 200 -1.79 -7.00 8.55
N ILE A 201 -3.08 -7.14 8.26
CA ILE A 201 -4.02 -7.92 9.08
C ILE A 201 -4.45 -9.13 8.24
N LEU A 202 -3.97 -10.31 8.62
CA LEU A 202 -4.23 -11.56 7.91
C LEU A 202 -5.46 -12.26 8.50
N ASP A 203 -6.41 -12.64 7.66
CA ASP A 203 -7.69 -13.27 8.01
C ASP A 203 -8.43 -12.54 9.15
N GLY A 204 -8.28 -11.21 9.24
CA GLY A 204 -8.88 -10.38 10.30
C GLY A 204 -8.36 -10.68 11.71
N LYS A 205 -7.32 -11.50 11.86
CA LYS A 205 -6.90 -12.08 13.16
C LYS A 205 -5.44 -11.79 13.50
N TYR A 206 -4.55 -11.83 12.52
CA TYR A 206 -3.11 -11.76 12.77
C TYR A 206 -2.54 -10.43 12.26
N LEU A 207 -2.05 -9.60 13.19
CA LEU A 207 -1.39 -8.35 12.87
C LEU A 207 0.11 -8.54 12.67
N MET A 208 0.61 -8.14 11.51
CA MET A 208 2.03 -7.96 11.22
C MET A 208 2.30 -6.46 11.04
N ALA A 209 2.97 -5.84 12.01
CA ALA A 209 3.29 -4.42 11.99
C ALA A 209 4.64 -4.14 11.32
N GLY A 210 4.70 -3.10 10.51
CA GLY A 210 5.90 -2.65 9.81
C GLY A 210 6.22 -3.42 8.52
N ALA A 211 7.24 -2.95 7.80
CA ALA A 211 7.72 -3.59 6.56
C ALA A 211 8.47 -4.89 6.88
N GLN A 212 7.71 -5.96 7.06
CA GLN A 212 8.24 -7.31 7.32
C GLN A 212 8.98 -7.85 6.08
N PRO A 213 10.02 -8.67 6.28
CA PRO A 213 10.71 -9.31 5.16
C PRO A 213 9.83 -10.39 4.51
N THR A 214 10.12 -10.73 3.26
CA THR A 214 9.37 -11.69 2.44
C THR A 214 9.19 -13.03 3.17
N GLU A 215 10.23 -13.54 3.82
CA GLU A 215 10.23 -14.82 4.52
C GLU A 215 9.25 -14.84 5.72
N SER A 216 9.04 -13.69 6.37
CA SER A 216 8.06 -13.58 7.46
C SER A 216 6.63 -13.72 6.94
N PHE A 217 6.32 -13.14 5.77
CA PHE A 217 5.02 -13.33 5.12
C PHE A 217 4.82 -14.77 4.68
N VAL A 218 5.82 -15.39 4.03
CA VAL A 218 5.76 -16.80 3.62
C VAL A 218 5.52 -17.71 4.82
N SER A 219 6.23 -17.49 5.93
CA SER A 219 6.02 -18.26 7.16
C SER A 219 4.60 -18.09 7.69
N ALA A 220 4.08 -16.86 7.72
CA ALA A 220 2.71 -16.60 8.17
C ALA A 220 1.67 -17.27 7.26
N PHE A 221 1.83 -17.21 5.95
CA PHE A 221 0.93 -17.86 4.98
C PHE A 221 0.94 -19.38 5.13
N ASN A 222 2.11 -20.01 5.31
CA ASN A 222 2.20 -21.44 5.57
C ASN A 222 1.51 -21.85 6.89
N GLN A 223 1.60 -21.03 7.93
CA GLN A 223 0.86 -21.26 9.17
C GLN A 223 -0.66 -21.14 8.98
N LEU A 224 -1.13 -20.21 8.15
CA LEU A 224 -2.55 -20.08 7.82
C LEU A 224 -3.03 -21.26 6.97
N LEU A 225 -2.23 -21.73 6.02
CA LEU A 225 -2.58 -22.88 5.18
C LEU A 225 -2.69 -24.19 5.96
N THR A 226 -1.93 -24.35 7.05
CA THR A 226 -1.97 -25.54 7.91
C THR A 226 -3.07 -25.51 8.97
N LYS A 227 -3.52 -24.32 9.40
CA LYS A 227 -4.67 -24.15 10.30
C LYS A 227 -5.97 -24.33 9.51
N GLN A 228 -6.48 -25.55 9.40
CA GLN A 228 -7.88 -25.76 9.01
C GLN A 228 -8.78 -25.15 10.09
N ASP A 229 -9.76 -24.32 9.69
CA ASP A 229 -10.81 -23.83 10.58
C ASP A 229 -11.64 -24.99 11.15
#